data_AF-A0A078IXZ2-F1
#
_entry.id   AF-A0A078IXZ2-F1
#
_cell.length_a   1.000
_cell.length_b   1.000
_cell.length_c   1.000
_cell.angle_alpha   90.00
_cell.angle_beta   90.00
_cell.angle_gamma   90.00
#
_symmetry.space_group_name_H-M   'P 1'
#
loop_
_entity.id
_entity.type
_entity.pdbx_description
1 polymer ?
#
loop_
_entity_poly.entity_id
_entity_poly.type
_entity_poly.pdbx_seq_one_letter_code
_entity_poly.pdbx_strand_id
1 'polypeptide(L)'
;MFFNRLFAVPIHHHRRFVNTASLSYVKRLSSIHNRVMMLIKLSNLDAAAEQARLAVFSRGDPYLTAETGVAIIDAMRSDRRYSDAYDLFHYYAANSKWDLITNRCSGPIIIALCDEGKLDEALELYKHILLRARPSYRAQLALA
;
A
#
# COMPACT_ATOMS: atom_id res chain seq x y z
N MET A 1 7.63 65.67 3.02
CA MET A 1 6.27 65.69 3.62
C MET A 1 5.64 64.32 3.48
N PHE A 2 4.91 63.92 4.52
CA PHE A 2 4.34 62.59 4.78
C PHE A 2 3.11 62.25 3.91
N PHE A 3 2.95 60.94 3.65
CA PHE A 3 1.72 60.11 3.57
C PHE A 3 0.40 60.68 3.01
N ASN A 4 -0.23 59.94 2.08
CA ASN A 4 -1.28 59.00 2.49
C ASN A 4 -1.63 57.92 1.45
N ARG A 5 -2.01 56.76 2.02
CA ARG A 5 -2.43 55.49 1.40
C ARG A 5 -3.74 55.61 0.63
N LEU A 6 -3.95 54.70 -0.33
CA LEU A 6 -5.10 53.78 -0.31
C LEU A 6 -4.77 52.51 -1.11
N PHE A 7 -5.14 51.39 -0.51
CA PHE A 7 -4.83 50.03 -0.90
C PHE A 7 -5.64 49.59 -2.12
N ALA A 8 -5.03 48.84 -3.03
CA ALA A 8 -5.72 47.87 -3.88
C ALA A 8 -4.90 46.58 -3.92
N VAL A 9 -5.51 45.52 -3.41
CA VAL A 9 -4.96 44.19 -3.14
C VAL A 9 -4.69 43.44 -4.45
N PRO A 10 -3.50 42.86 -4.68
CA PRO A 10 -3.35 41.80 -5.67
C PRO A 10 -3.80 40.48 -5.04
N ILE A 11 -4.82 39.89 -5.63
CA ILE A 11 -5.32 38.55 -5.32
C ILE A 11 -4.16 37.56 -5.50
N HIS A 12 -3.65 37.03 -4.39
CA HIS A 12 -2.69 35.93 -4.42
C HIS A 12 -3.39 34.67 -4.92
N HIS A 13 -3.34 34.44 -6.23
CA HIS A 13 -3.47 33.09 -6.77
C HIS A 13 -2.26 32.30 -6.28
N HIS A 14 -2.44 31.56 -5.19
CA HIS A 14 -1.60 30.42 -4.86
C HIS A 14 -1.77 29.37 -5.97
N ARG A 15 -1.11 29.59 -7.12
CA ARG A 15 -0.72 28.51 -8.02
C ARG A 15 0.20 27.63 -7.20
N ARG A 16 -0.36 26.61 -6.55
CA ARG A 16 0.41 25.42 -6.15
C ARG A 16 1.14 24.99 -7.41
N PHE A 17 2.45 25.21 -7.44
CA PHE A 17 3.32 24.61 -8.44
C PHE A 17 3.18 23.10 -8.25
N VAL A 18 2.25 22.49 -8.99
CA VAL A 18 2.14 21.05 -9.07
C VAL A 18 3.41 20.60 -9.77
N ASN A 19 4.31 20.00 -9.00
CA ASN A 19 5.58 19.51 -9.50
C ASN A 19 5.30 18.52 -10.65
N THR A 20 5.73 18.84 -11.86
CA THR A 20 5.49 18.00 -13.05
C THR A 20 6.08 16.61 -12.90
N ALA A 21 7.16 16.49 -12.09
CA ALA A 21 7.72 15.22 -11.71
C ALA A 21 6.71 14.38 -10.90
N SER A 22 6.08 14.92 -9.86
CA SER A 22 5.11 14.17 -9.05
C SER A 22 3.89 13.74 -9.87
N LEU A 23 3.45 14.55 -10.84
CA LEU A 23 2.36 14.19 -11.75
C LEU A 23 2.73 13.01 -12.68
N SER A 24 3.97 13.00 -13.20
CA SER A 24 4.47 11.90 -14.03
C SER A 24 4.64 10.59 -13.25
N TYR A 25 5.03 10.68 -11.98
CA TYR A 25 5.17 9.51 -11.09
C TYR A 25 3.83 8.92 -10.68
N VAL A 26 2.85 9.75 -10.32
CA VAL A 26 1.47 9.29 -10.04
C VAL A 26 0.87 8.62 -11.28
N LYS A 27 1.10 9.19 -12.48
CA LYS A 27 0.73 8.53 -13.75
C LYS A 27 1.42 7.18 -13.93
N ARG A 28 2.71 7.06 -13.57
CA ARG A 28 3.46 5.80 -13.69
C ARG A 28 2.96 4.72 -12.71
N LEU A 29 2.62 5.05 -11.47
CA LEU A 29 2.02 4.06 -10.55
C LEU A 29 0.61 3.67 -10.94
N SER A 30 -0.20 4.65 -11.35
CA SER A 30 -1.52 4.35 -11.93
C SER A 30 -1.39 3.40 -13.12
N SER A 31 -0.33 3.55 -13.94
CA SER A 31 0.00 2.59 -15.00
C SER A 31 0.38 1.21 -14.47
N ILE A 32 1.22 1.09 -13.44
CA ILE A 32 1.59 -0.21 -12.85
C ILE A 32 0.36 -0.92 -12.27
N HIS A 33 -0.44 -0.23 -11.47
CA HIS A 33 -1.67 -0.79 -10.89
C HIS A 33 -2.61 -1.31 -11.98
N ASN A 34 -2.90 -0.48 -12.99
CA ASN A 34 -3.78 -0.88 -14.11
C ASN A 34 -3.23 -2.09 -14.88
N ARG A 35 -1.92 -2.15 -15.11
CA ARG A 35 -1.26 -3.29 -15.76
C ARG A 35 -1.40 -4.56 -14.93
N VAL A 36 -1.17 -4.50 -13.63
CA VAL A 36 -1.35 -5.65 -12.71
C VAL A 36 -2.80 -6.12 -12.75
N MET A 37 -3.78 -5.22 -12.63
CA MET A 37 -5.20 -5.58 -12.71
C MET A 37 -5.56 -6.26 -14.04
N MET A 38 -5.00 -5.78 -15.16
CA MET A 38 -5.21 -6.40 -16.47
C MET A 38 -4.59 -7.81 -16.53
N LEU A 39 -3.37 -7.98 -16.02
CA LEU A 39 -2.69 -9.28 -16.01
C LEU A 39 -3.39 -10.30 -15.12
N ILE A 40 -3.92 -9.88 -13.97
CA ILE A 40 -4.78 -10.71 -13.10
C ILE A 40 -6.02 -11.17 -13.87
N LYS A 41 -6.71 -10.27 -14.58
CA LYS A 41 -7.88 -10.63 -15.41
C LYS A 41 -7.55 -11.64 -16.52
N LEU A 42 -6.32 -11.61 -17.02
CA LEU A 42 -5.82 -12.56 -18.01
C LEU A 42 -5.25 -13.84 -17.37
N SER A 43 -5.35 -14.00 -16.04
CA SER A 43 -4.75 -15.09 -15.26
C SER A 43 -3.23 -15.24 -15.44
N ASN A 44 -2.54 -14.19 -15.92
CA ASN A 44 -1.10 -14.17 -16.04
C ASN A 44 -0.49 -13.65 -14.73
N LEU A 45 -0.54 -14.50 -13.69
CA LEU A 45 -0.15 -14.15 -12.33
C LEU A 45 1.36 -13.92 -12.19
N ASP A 46 2.18 -14.61 -12.99
CA ASP A 46 3.64 -14.44 -12.97
C ASP A 46 4.04 -13.04 -13.44
N ALA A 47 3.54 -12.61 -14.60
CA ALA A 47 3.79 -11.26 -15.10
C ALA A 47 3.17 -10.20 -14.19
N ALA A 48 2.01 -10.48 -13.59
CA ALA A 48 1.39 -9.58 -12.63
C ALA A 48 2.29 -9.40 -11.39
N ALA A 49 2.85 -10.49 -10.85
CA ALA A 49 3.76 -10.46 -9.72
C ALA A 49 5.04 -9.67 -10.02
N GLU A 50 5.65 -9.89 -11.21
CA GLU A 50 6.82 -9.13 -11.65
C GLU A 50 6.55 -7.62 -11.67
N GLN A 51 5.41 -7.19 -12.23
CA GLN A 51 5.02 -5.79 -12.25
C GLN A 51 4.73 -5.27 -10.83
N ALA A 52 4.09 -6.07 -9.98
CA ALA A 52 3.75 -5.71 -8.62
C ALA A 52 5.00 -5.54 -7.72
N ARG A 53 6.09 -6.28 -7.97
CA ARG A 53 7.38 -6.09 -7.28
C ARG A 53 8.01 -4.72 -7.57
N LEU A 54 7.79 -4.19 -8.78
CA LEU A 54 8.28 -2.85 -9.16
C LEU A 54 7.52 -1.73 -8.45
N ALA A 55 6.28 -1.97 -8.03
CA ALA A 55 5.45 -0.97 -7.35
C ALA A 55 6.07 -0.52 -6.00
N VAL A 56 6.81 -1.40 -5.32
CA VAL A 56 7.46 -1.12 -4.02
C VAL A 56 8.53 -0.02 -4.11
N PHE A 57 9.27 0.01 -5.23
CA PHE A 57 10.33 1.00 -5.44
C PHE A 57 9.83 2.31 -6.04
N SER A 58 8.58 2.33 -6.48
CA SER A 58 7.99 3.52 -7.04
C SER A 58 7.69 4.53 -5.92
N ARG A 59 8.01 5.81 -6.12
CA ARG A 59 7.77 6.89 -5.14
C ARG A 59 6.29 7.32 -5.08
N GLY A 60 5.38 6.42 -5.41
CA GLY A 60 3.96 6.77 -5.49
C GLY A 60 3.24 6.60 -4.19
N ASP A 61 1.92 6.68 -4.30
CA ASP A 61 1.00 6.50 -3.20
C ASP A 61 1.16 5.09 -2.58
N PRO A 62 1.64 4.97 -1.34
CA PRO A 62 1.77 3.68 -0.65
C PRO A 62 0.44 2.94 -0.55
N TYR A 63 -0.68 3.66 -0.54
CA TYR A 63 -2.01 3.07 -0.55
C TYR A 63 -2.28 2.33 -1.86
N LEU A 64 -1.97 2.94 -3.01
CA LEU A 64 -2.15 2.30 -4.31
C LEU A 64 -1.22 1.09 -4.50
N THR A 65 0.01 1.15 -3.96
CA THR A 65 0.91 -0.01 -3.92
C THR A 65 0.33 -1.12 -3.05
N ALA A 66 -0.24 -0.79 -1.88
CA ALA A 66 -0.90 -1.76 -1.03
C ALA A 66 -2.11 -2.42 -1.72
N GLU A 67 -2.96 -1.64 -2.40
CA GLU A 67 -4.10 -2.17 -3.17
C GLU A 67 -3.64 -3.10 -4.30
N THR A 68 -2.56 -2.73 -4.99
CA THR A 68 -1.95 -3.58 -6.02
C THR A 68 -1.48 -4.90 -5.42
N GLY A 69 -0.81 -4.84 -4.27
CA GLY A 69 -0.29 -6.01 -3.56
C GLY A 69 -1.39 -6.94 -3.04
N VAL A 70 -2.43 -6.38 -2.43
CA VAL A 70 -3.60 -7.15 -1.96
C VAL A 70 -4.23 -7.92 -3.12
N ALA A 71 -4.50 -7.24 -4.24
CA ALA A 71 -5.17 -7.88 -5.38
C ALA A 71 -4.40 -9.05 -5.98
N ILE A 72 -3.07 -8.94 -6.13
CA ILE A 72 -2.26 -10.04 -6.69
C ILE A 72 -2.10 -11.18 -5.69
N ILE A 73 -1.89 -10.88 -4.40
CA ILE A 73 -1.79 -11.92 -3.36
C ILE A 73 -3.13 -12.66 -3.23
N ASP A 74 -4.25 -11.95 -3.27
CA ASP A 74 -5.58 -12.57 -3.31
C ASP A 74 -5.78 -13.44 -4.54
N ALA A 75 -5.35 -12.98 -5.72
CA ALA A 75 -5.45 -13.77 -6.95
C ALA A 75 -4.61 -15.06 -6.88
N MET A 76 -3.37 -14.99 -6.38
CA MET A 76 -2.53 -16.17 -6.15
C MET A 76 -3.16 -17.14 -5.15
N ARG A 77 -3.70 -16.62 -4.04
CA ARG A 77 -4.43 -17.40 -3.04
C ARG A 77 -5.65 -18.09 -3.64
N SER A 78 -6.44 -17.39 -4.46
CA SER A 78 -7.59 -17.97 -5.16
C SER A 78 -7.20 -19.05 -6.16
N ASP A 79 -6.01 -18.95 -6.77
CA ASP A 79 -5.44 -19.96 -7.67
C ASP A 79 -4.68 -21.09 -6.92
N ARG A 80 -4.77 -21.12 -5.58
CA ARG A 80 -4.03 -22.06 -4.69
C ARG A 80 -2.51 -22.02 -4.83
N ARG A 81 -1.96 -20.94 -5.40
CA ARG A 81 -0.53 -20.65 -5.48
C ARG A 81 -0.03 -20.02 -4.18
N TYR A 82 -0.23 -20.73 -3.05
CA TYR A 82 0.04 -20.19 -1.72
C TYR A 82 1.52 -19.84 -1.51
N SER A 83 2.45 -20.65 -2.01
CA SER A 83 3.88 -20.36 -1.95
C SER A 83 4.23 -19.03 -2.62
N ASP A 84 3.67 -18.76 -3.80
CA ASP A 84 3.93 -17.51 -4.53
C ASP A 84 3.33 -16.30 -3.82
N ALA A 85 2.15 -16.48 -3.21
CA ALA A 85 1.53 -15.47 -2.36
C ALA A 85 2.42 -15.12 -1.16
N TYR A 86 2.99 -16.13 -0.48
CA TYR A 86 3.91 -15.95 0.63
C TYR A 86 5.22 -15.27 0.19
N ASP A 87 5.80 -15.71 -0.92
CA ASP A 87 7.03 -15.12 -1.46
C ASP A 87 6.85 -13.64 -1.78
N LEU A 88 5.73 -13.28 -2.40
CA LEU A 88 5.43 -11.88 -2.72
C LEU A 88 5.18 -11.05 -1.45
N PHE A 89 4.49 -11.62 -0.45
CA PHE A 89 4.29 -10.97 0.84
C PHE A 89 5.61 -10.73 1.57
N HIS A 90 6.49 -11.73 1.65
CA HIS A 90 7.82 -11.60 2.25
C HIS A 90 8.69 -10.59 1.49
N TYR A 91 8.60 -10.57 0.16
CA TYR A 91 9.25 -9.55 -0.66
C TYR A 91 8.78 -8.14 -0.28
N TYR A 92 7.47 -7.93 -0.09
CA TYR A 92 6.95 -6.65 0.38
C TYR A 92 7.43 -6.30 1.78
N ALA A 93 7.49 -7.26 2.69
CA ALA A 93 8.00 -7.04 4.04
C ALA A 93 9.49 -6.65 4.06
N ALA A 94 10.30 -7.22 3.17
CA ALA A 94 11.72 -6.92 3.07
C ALA A 94 12.03 -5.58 2.37
N ASN A 95 11.22 -5.19 1.38
CA ASN A 95 11.57 -4.07 0.49
C ASN A 95 10.73 -2.80 0.71
N SER A 96 9.57 -2.90 1.36
CA SER A 96 8.68 -1.75 1.55
C SER A 96 9.15 -0.86 2.69
N LYS A 97 9.12 0.46 2.46
CA LYS A 97 9.37 1.47 3.49
C LYS A 97 8.16 1.77 4.37
N TRP A 98 7.00 1.20 4.00
CA TRP A 98 5.70 1.53 4.58
C TRP A 98 5.07 0.27 5.15
N ASP A 99 4.94 0.19 6.49
CA ASP A 99 4.21 -0.89 7.17
C ASP A 99 2.76 -1.03 6.68
N LEU A 100 2.19 0.04 6.10
CA LEU A 100 0.86 0.01 5.48
C LEU A 100 0.73 -1.10 4.44
N ILE A 101 1.76 -1.29 3.60
CA ILE A 101 1.71 -2.26 2.49
C ILE A 101 1.63 -3.67 3.07
N THR A 102 2.53 -4.00 4.00
CA THR A 102 2.54 -5.31 4.66
C THR A 102 1.26 -5.55 5.46
N ASN A 103 0.81 -4.58 6.26
CA ASN A 103 -0.37 -4.73 7.10
C ASN A 103 -1.64 -4.99 6.26
N ARG A 104 -1.77 -4.35 5.09
CA ARG A 104 -2.88 -4.55 4.17
C ARG A 104 -2.81 -5.92 3.48
N CYS A 105 -1.61 -6.33 3.07
CA CYS A 105 -1.39 -7.62 2.40
C CYS A 105 -1.55 -8.83 3.34
N SER A 106 -1.47 -8.64 4.67
CA SER A 106 -1.57 -9.75 5.61
C SER A 106 -2.95 -10.42 5.65
N GLY A 107 -4.04 -9.72 5.31
CA GLY A 107 -5.39 -10.29 5.30
C GLY A 107 -5.51 -11.51 4.36
N PRO A 108 -5.19 -11.35 3.06
CA PRO A 108 -5.09 -12.45 2.11
C PRO A 108 -4.19 -13.62 2.57
N ILE A 109 -3.09 -13.33 3.26
CA ILE A 109 -2.13 -14.32 3.75
C ILE A 109 -2.70 -15.12 4.93
N ILE A 110 -3.40 -14.47 5.85
CA ILE A 110 -4.12 -15.14 6.95
C ILE A 110 -5.16 -16.11 6.36
N ILE A 111 -5.90 -15.67 5.34
CA ILE A 111 -6.88 -16.54 4.66
C ILE A 111 -6.17 -17.72 3.99
N ALA A 112 -5.07 -17.49 3.28
CA ALA A 112 -4.27 -18.57 2.68
C ALA A 112 -3.81 -19.60 3.71
N LEU A 113 -3.30 -19.16 4.87
CA LEU A 113 -2.90 -20.04 5.96
C LEU A 113 -4.08 -20.86 6.50
N CYS A 114 -5.25 -20.24 6.65
CA CYS A 114 -6.48 -20.95 7.01
C CYS A 114 -6.89 -21.98 5.96
N ASP A 115 -6.82 -21.65 4.66
CA ASP A 115 -7.15 -22.55 3.56
C ASP A 115 -6.23 -23.79 3.54
N GLU A 116 -4.96 -23.64 3.95
CA GLU A 116 -3.98 -24.73 4.11
C GLU A 116 -4.09 -25.48 5.46
N GLY A 117 -4.97 -25.05 6.36
CA GLY A 117 -5.12 -25.64 7.70
C GLY A 117 -4.04 -25.23 8.71
N LYS A 118 -3.19 -24.24 8.38
CA LYS A 118 -2.12 -23.69 9.24
C LYS A 118 -2.68 -22.66 10.23
N LEU A 119 -3.65 -23.08 11.05
CA LEU A 119 -4.42 -22.19 11.92
C LEU A 119 -3.55 -21.48 12.98
N ASP A 120 -2.53 -22.15 13.50
CA ASP A 120 -1.62 -21.56 14.50
C ASP A 120 -0.82 -20.39 13.91
N GLU A 121 -0.29 -20.56 12.70
CA GLU A 121 0.44 -19.51 11.96
C GLU A 121 -0.49 -18.35 11.60
N ALA A 122 -1.72 -18.64 11.17
CA ALA A 122 -2.73 -17.63 10.86
C ALA A 122 -3.06 -16.78 12.10
N LEU A 123 -3.24 -17.43 13.26
CA LEU A 123 -3.53 -16.77 14.52
C LEU A 123 -2.35 -15.91 14.99
N GLU A 124 -1.12 -16.39 14.83
CA GLU A 124 0.08 -15.65 15.20
C GLU A 124 0.24 -14.38 14.35
N LEU A 125 0.07 -14.49 13.04
CA LEU A 125 0.11 -13.34 12.13
C LEU A 125 -1.01 -12.33 12.45
N TYR A 126 -2.23 -12.80 12.74
CA TYR A 126 -3.34 -11.94 13.13
C TYR A 126 -3.04 -11.16 14.42
N LYS A 127 -2.49 -11.82 15.45
CA LYS A 127 -2.07 -11.17 16.70
C LYS A 127 -1.00 -10.09 16.44
N HIS A 128 -0.02 -10.39 15.61
CA HIS A 128 1.05 -9.44 15.25
C HIS A 128 0.49 -8.15 14.64
N ILE A 129 -0.49 -8.26 13.74
CA ILE A 129 -1.15 -7.10 13.13
C ILE A 129 -1.93 -6.30 14.18
N LEU A 130 -2.68 -6.97 15.06
CA LEU A 130 -3.43 -6.29 16.13
C LEU A 130 -2.51 -5.53 17.09
N LEU A 131 -1.35 -6.09 17.43
CA LEU A 131 -0.36 -5.42 18.27
C LEU A 131 0.21 -4.16 17.60
N ARG A 132 0.41 -4.18 16.28
CA ARG A 132 0.82 -3.01 15.50
C ARG A 132 -0.30 -1.98 15.31
N ALA A 133 -1.56 -2.42 15.24
CA ALA A 133 -2.73 -1.57 15.00
C ALA A 133 -3.24 -0.86 16.27
N ARG A 134 -2.82 -1.28 17.47
CA ARG A 134 -3.22 -0.62 18.72
C ARG A 134 -2.41 0.68 18.93
N PRO A 135 -3.05 1.87 18.98
CA PRO A 135 -2.52 2.92 19.82
C PRO A 135 -2.58 2.38 21.25
N SER A 136 -1.42 2.33 21.90
CA SER A 136 -1.24 1.82 23.26
C SER A 136 -2.45 2.06 24.19
N TYR A 137 -3.20 1.00 24.52
CA TYR A 137 -4.20 1.02 25.61
C TYR A 137 -3.55 1.36 26.97
N ARG A 138 -2.21 1.28 27.10
CA ARG A 138 -1.49 1.75 28.28
C ARG A 138 -1.50 3.27 28.44
N ALA A 139 -1.77 4.04 27.40
CA ALA A 139 -1.89 5.50 27.52
C ALA A 139 -3.22 5.94 28.16
N GLN A 140 -4.26 5.11 28.13
CA GLN A 140 -5.58 5.43 28.70
C GLN A 140 -5.72 5.03 30.17
N LEU A 141 -4.97 4.01 30.62
CA LEU A 141 -4.96 3.58 32.04
C LEU A 141 -3.93 4.32 32.90
N ALA A 142 -3.06 5.15 32.30
CA ALA A 142 -2.12 6.02 33.02
C ALA A 142 -2.71 7.42 33.33
N LEU A 143 -3.98 7.66 32.96
CA LEU A 143 -4.72 8.90 33.19
C LEU A 143 -5.98 8.69 34.05
N ALA A 144 -6.13 7.51 34.67
CA ALA A 144 -7.23 7.17 35.56
C ALA A 144 -6.73 6.96 37.00
#